data_AF-A0A7S4Q526-F1
#
_entry.id   AF-A0A7S4Q526-F1
#
_cell.length_a   1.000
_cell.length_b   1.000
_cell.length_c   1.000
_cell.angle_alpha   90.00
_cell.angle_beta   90.00
_cell.angle_gamma   90.00
#
_symmetry.space_group_name_H-M   'P 1'
#
loop_
_entity.id
_entity.type
_entity.pdbx_description
1 polymer ?
#
loop_
_entity_poly.entity_id
_entity_poly.type
_entity_poly.pdbx_seq_one_letter_code
_entity_poly.pdbx_strand_id
1 'polypeptide(L)'
;MLRSCEILRGRLRFEDTWCRTAAEERAPQQPWPRQVDHSHADTQESLFDQLLTIWSAERPRLFVDVGASAGGGFHRNASDVHFFRDRFPQGETLAVEMVAPFAEMLSASFAERYDGKLRLDVANVFLDVEDDPEPRDVVLDFPPVVRGRSISFQTLLSCCQENARHPHFMQLHAEGVQTFCSVACAWKHREDGSKWRVPRVRWDSLWQSRLGRRKVDFIKVDFDPGHAHWQRHLRRGWRDFFDSRAFSVMTLELDERAYYEHLREFLEFMRARDYYVFLKWPCTRRRFDGDFQTTAYVPLTDPLMEPLPASIAAGLSPQDLLVLDRRQPELFRLVALGNAACGTNFPEPRNPWPVW
;
A
#
# COMPACT_ATOMS: atom_id res chain seq x y z
N MET A 1 12.59 -7.19 53.04
CA MET A 1 13.22 -8.20 52.17
C MET A 1 13.02 -7.79 50.72
N LEU A 2 14.06 -7.27 50.08
CA LEU A 2 14.06 -6.99 48.64
C LEU A 2 14.06 -8.33 47.89
N ARG A 3 13.07 -8.57 47.03
CA ARG A 3 13.01 -9.75 46.17
C ARG A 3 13.14 -9.26 44.72
N SER A 4 14.27 -9.58 44.10
CA SER A 4 14.58 -9.27 42.71
C SER A 4 14.31 -10.48 41.82
N CYS A 5 13.74 -10.26 40.63
CA CYS A 5 13.82 -11.23 39.54
C CYS A 5 15.25 -11.19 38.97
N GLU A 6 16.00 -12.28 39.10
CA GLU A 6 17.34 -12.40 38.52
C GLU A 6 17.26 -13.04 37.12
N ILE A 7 17.84 -12.37 36.12
CA ILE A 7 18.00 -12.91 34.76
C ILE A 7 19.33 -13.66 34.71
N LEU A 8 19.29 -14.99 34.75
CA LEU A 8 20.45 -15.84 34.53
C LEU A 8 20.50 -16.33 33.07
N ARG A 9 21.50 -15.84 32.32
CA ARG A 9 21.96 -16.36 31.01
C ARG A 9 20.89 -16.46 29.90
N GLY A 10 20.15 -15.38 29.64
CA GLY A 10 19.46 -15.20 28.36
C GLY A 10 18.33 -16.19 28.03
N ARG A 11 17.81 -16.93 29.02
CA ARG A 11 16.57 -17.71 28.88
C ARG A 11 15.65 -17.42 30.07
N LEU A 12 14.52 -16.78 29.79
CA LEU A 12 13.38 -16.71 30.71
C LEU A 12 12.84 -18.14 30.89
N ARG A 13 13.20 -18.78 32.01
CA ARG A 13 12.46 -19.94 32.50
C ARG A 13 11.28 -19.42 33.34
N PHE A 14 10.07 -19.65 32.86
CA PHE A 14 8.86 -19.48 33.63
C PHE A 14 8.72 -20.72 34.52
N GLU A 15 9.30 -20.68 35.71
CA GLU A 15 8.90 -21.57 36.79
C GLU A 15 8.01 -20.76 37.73
N ASP A 16 6.81 -21.30 37.94
CA ASP A 16 5.74 -20.90 38.85
C ASP A 16 4.74 -19.80 38.45
N THR A 17 3.49 -20.18 38.70
CA THR A 17 2.17 -19.66 38.34
C THR A 17 1.86 -18.24 38.77
N TRP A 18 2.78 -17.54 39.44
CA TRP A 18 2.54 -16.24 40.08
C TRP A 18 2.80 -15.02 39.19
N CYS A 19 3.53 -15.16 38.07
CA CYS A 19 3.68 -14.06 37.09
C CYS A 19 2.51 -13.96 36.11
N ARG A 20 1.60 -14.95 36.07
CA ARG A 20 0.43 -14.90 35.17
C ARG A 20 -0.63 -13.91 35.63
N THR A 21 -0.84 -13.77 36.94
CA THR A 21 -1.90 -12.91 37.47
C THR A 21 -1.61 -11.41 37.33
N ALA A 22 -0.33 -10.99 37.31
CA ALA A 22 0.02 -9.59 37.04
C ALA A 22 -0.04 -9.20 35.55
N ALA A 23 -0.03 -10.18 34.64
CA ALA A 23 -0.22 -9.97 33.20
C ALA A 23 -1.71 -10.03 32.77
N GLU A 24 -2.59 -10.48 33.67
CA GLU A 24 -4.02 -10.68 33.42
C GLU A 24 -4.90 -9.51 33.92
N GLU A 25 -4.34 -8.47 34.54
CA GLU A 25 -4.96 -7.14 34.57
C GLU A 25 -4.90 -6.53 33.16
N ARG A 26 -5.60 -7.17 32.21
CA ARG A 26 -5.83 -6.66 30.87
C ARG A 26 -6.56 -5.33 31.04
N ALA A 27 -5.90 -4.24 30.69
CA ALA A 27 -6.57 -2.97 30.44
C ALA A 27 -7.83 -3.27 29.60
N PRO A 28 -8.99 -2.69 29.93
CA PRO A 28 -10.24 -3.01 29.24
C PRO A 28 -10.00 -2.92 27.73
N GLN A 29 -10.18 -4.05 27.03
CA GLN A 29 -9.99 -4.12 25.58
C GLN A 29 -10.89 -3.05 24.97
N GLN A 30 -10.28 -2.03 24.37
CA GLN A 30 -11.04 -1.03 23.66
C GLN A 30 -11.77 -1.76 22.50
N PRO A 31 -13.09 -1.63 22.39
CA PRO A 31 -13.79 -2.23 21.26
C PRO A 31 -13.25 -1.63 19.97
N TRP A 32 -13.00 -2.48 18.98
CA TRP A 32 -12.61 -2.03 17.65
C TRP A 32 -13.63 -1.01 17.14
N PRO A 33 -13.18 0.12 16.54
CA PRO A 33 -14.11 1.05 15.90
C PRO A 33 -14.96 0.30 14.87
N ARG A 34 -16.24 0.69 14.75
CA ARG A 34 -17.15 0.07 13.77
C ARG A 34 -16.52 0.20 12.39
N GLN A 35 -16.58 -0.88 11.62
CA GLN A 35 -16.08 -0.93 10.26
C GLN A 35 -16.99 -0.15 9.29
N VAL A 36 -16.41 0.26 8.17
CA VAL A 36 -16.84 1.42 7.43
C VAL A 36 -16.53 1.25 5.94
N ASP A 37 -17.44 1.60 5.02
CA ASP A 37 -17.15 1.55 3.58
C ASP A 37 -16.00 2.51 3.17
N HIS A 38 -15.04 2.00 2.39
CA HIS A 38 -13.70 2.59 2.18
C HIS A 38 -13.62 3.50 0.95
N SER A 39 -12.93 4.65 1.07
CA SER A 39 -12.35 5.41 -0.05
C SER A 39 -10.82 5.40 0.12
N HIS A 40 -10.12 4.67 -0.74
CA HIS A 40 -8.66 4.55 -0.69
C HIS A 40 -7.95 5.90 -0.71
N ALA A 41 -8.35 6.77 -1.65
CA ALA A 41 -7.73 8.07 -1.89
C ALA A 41 -7.73 8.96 -0.64
N ASP A 42 -8.88 9.13 0.01
CA ASP A 42 -9.05 9.99 1.18
C ASP A 42 -8.11 9.56 2.33
N THR A 43 -8.02 8.26 2.59
CA THR A 43 -7.14 7.73 3.65
C THR A 43 -5.66 7.92 3.31
N GLN A 44 -5.31 7.91 2.03
CA GLN A 44 -3.95 8.14 1.56
C GLN A 44 -3.57 9.62 1.67
N GLU A 45 -4.48 10.53 1.29
CA GLU A 45 -4.33 11.96 1.52
C GLU A 45 -4.19 12.29 3.00
N SER A 46 -5.03 11.68 3.86
CA SER A 46 -4.96 11.86 5.30
C SER A 46 -3.60 11.43 5.86
N LEU A 47 -3.05 10.31 5.38
CA LEU A 47 -1.69 9.88 5.73
C LEU A 47 -0.64 10.91 5.29
N PHE A 48 -0.75 11.47 4.09
CA PHE A 48 0.21 12.48 3.63
C PHE A 48 0.12 13.79 4.43
N ASP A 49 -1.07 14.23 4.85
CA ASP A 49 -1.24 15.39 5.74
C ASP A 49 -0.58 15.17 7.11
N GLN A 50 -0.74 13.97 7.66
CA GLN A 50 -0.10 13.61 8.93
C GLN A 50 1.43 13.50 8.77
N LEU A 51 1.91 12.96 7.64
CA LEU A 51 3.33 12.95 7.33
C LEU A 51 3.89 14.36 7.15
N LEU A 52 3.16 15.29 6.53
CA LEU A 52 3.57 16.68 6.42
C LEU A 52 3.72 17.37 7.78
N THR A 53 3.00 16.91 8.81
CA THR A 53 3.17 17.39 10.19
C THR A 53 4.45 16.87 10.84
N ILE A 54 4.98 15.74 10.37
CA ILE A 54 6.20 15.10 10.88
C ILE A 54 7.43 15.49 10.04
N TRP A 55 7.26 15.53 8.73
CA TRP A 55 8.25 15.86 7.73
C TRP A 55 8.02 17.28 7.23
N SER A 56 9.03 18.15 7.34
CA SER A 56 8.97 19.46 6.68
C SER A 56 8.81 19.33 5.16
N ALA A 57 7.92 20.14 4.58
CA ALA A 57 7.77 20.31 3.12
C ALA A 57 9.01 20.92 2.46
N GLU A 58 9.86 21.61 3.23
CA GLU A 58 11.06 22.29 2.73
C GLU A 58 12.19 21.31 2.40
N ARG A 59 12.11 20.08 2.90
CA ARG A 59 13.12 19.06 2.62
C ARG A 59 12.66 18.22 1.43
N PRO A 60 13.47 18.08 0.36
CA PRO A 60 13.19 17.15 -0.73
C PRO A 60 12.98 15.73 -0.20
N ARG A 61 11.91 15.07 -0.67
CA ARG A 61 11.54 13.69 -0.33
C ARG A 61 11.44 12.84 -1.58
N LEU A 62 11.86 11.58 -1.51
CA LEU A 62 11.72 10.61 -2.59
C LEU A 62 10.47 9.76 -2.37
N PHE A 63 9.52 9.85 -3.30
CA PHE A 63 8.31 9.03 -3.34
C PHE A 63 8.35 8.04 -4.50
N VAL A 64 7.90 6.81 -4.22
CA VAL A 64 7.67 5.78 -5.23
C VAL A 64 6.21 5.36 -5.16
N ASP A 65 5.53 5.35 -6.30
CA ASP A 65 4.17 4.83 -6.45
C ASP A 65 4.17 3.64 -7.41
N VAL A 66 3.96 2.43 -6.90
CA VAL A 66 3.87 1.21 -7.72
C VAL A 66 2.40 0.89 -7.95
N GLY A 67 2.00 0.80 -9.22
CA GLY A 67 0.58 0.75 -9.60
C GLY A 67 -0.05 2.14 -9.66
N ALA A 68 0.71 3.12 -10.15
CA ALA A 68 0.41 4.54 -9.92
C ALA A 68 -0.88 5.06 -10.59
N SER A 69 -1.47 4.34 -11.55
CA SER A 69 -2.56 4.88 -12.37
C SER A 69 -3.97 4.63 -11.83
N ALA A 70 -4.23 5.06 -10.59
CA ALA A 70 -5.58 5.06 -10.01
C ALA A 70 -6.62 5.80 -10.88
N GLY A 71 -6.16 6.79 -11.68
CA GLY A 71 -6.99 7.57 -12.61
C GLY A 71 -7.60 6.77 -13.76
N GLY A 72 -7.08 5.58 -14.06
CA GLY A 72 -7.72 4.64 -14.96
C GLY A 72 -8.97 3.98 -14.35
N GLY A 73 -9.00 3.82 -13.03
CA GLY A 73 -10.03 3.08 -12.31
C GLY A 73 -11.43 3.70 -12.38
N PHE A 74 -12.43 2.95 -11.90
CA PHE A 74 -13.85 3.33 -11.92
C PHE A 74 -14.11 4.74 -11.36
N HIS A 75 -13.41 5.11 -10.28
CA HIS A 75 -13.60 6.39 -9.59
C HIS A 75 -12.78 7.55 -10.19
N ARG A 76 -11.87 7.29 -11.13
CA ARG A 76 -10.97 8.30 -11.72
C ARG A 76 -10.24 9.14 -10.67
N ASN A 77 -9.82 8.50 -9.59
CA ASN A 77 -9.09 9.18 -8.53
C ASN A 77 -7.79 9.77 -9.08
N ALA A 78 -7.36 10.92 -8.55
CA ALA A 78 -6.02 11.37 -8.83
C ALA A 78 -5.02 10.30 -8.34
N SER A 79 -3.94 10.12 -9.10
CA SER A 79 -2.82 9.28 -8.67
C SER A 79 -2.18 9.83 -7.40
N ASP A 80 -1.65 8.94 -6.55
CA ASP A 80 -1.01 9.31 -5.30
C ASP A 80 0.24 10.17 -5.50
N VAL A 81 0.83 10.15 -6.71
CA VAL A 81 1.91 11.07 -7.08
C VAL A 81 1.48 12.53 -7.03
N HIS A 82 0.22 12.84 -7.34
CA HIS A 82 -0.30 14.20 -7.26
C HIS A 82 -0.48 14.61 -5.79
N PHE A 83 -1.12 13.76 -4.99
CA PHE A 83 -1.35 14.02 -3.57
C PHE A 83 -0.03 14.21 -2.80
N PHE A 84 0.98 13.39 -3.11
CA PHE A 84 2.31 13.53 -2.53
C PHE A 84 2.98 14.83 -2.98
N ARG A 85 2.93 15.13 -4.29
CA ARG A 85 3.59 16.29 -4.87
C ARG A 85 3.05 17.61 -4.34
N ASP A 86 1.73 17.70 -4.12
CA ASP A 86 1.09 18.89 -3.55
C ASP A 86 1.62 19.23 -2.14
N ARG A 87 2.04 18.22 -1.37
CA ARG A 87 2.54 18.37 0.00
C ARG A 87 4.06 18.48 0.08
N PHE A 88 4.77 17.82 -0.84
CA PHE A 88 6.23 17.80 -0.91
C PHE A 88 6.73 18.28 -2.29
N PRO A 89 6.56 19.58 -2.61
CA PRO A 89 6.78 20.10 -3.97
C PRO A 89 8.24 19.97 -4.44
N GLN A 90 9.21 20.00 -3.50
CA GLN A 90 10.63 19.84 -3.80
C GLN A 90 11.08 18.37 -3.97
N GLY A 91 10.16 17.41 -3.82
CA GLY A 91 10.49 15.99 -3.86
C GLY A 91 10.87 15.44 -5.23
N GLU A 92 11.23 14.16 -5.26
CA GLU A 92 11.37 13.37 -6.47
C GLU A 92 10.29 12.29 -6.46
N THR A 93 9.75 11.94 -7.63
CA THR A 93 8.72 10.91 -7.74
C THR A 93 9.04 9.95 -8.86
N LEU A 94 8.97 8.65 -8.55
CA LEU A 94 9.00 7.56 -9.51
C LEU A 94 7.64 6.85 -9.48
N ALA A 95 6.91 6.90 -10.58
CA ALA A 95 5.74 6.06 -10.80
C ALA A 95 6.15 4.78 -11.54
N VAL A 96 5.62 3.64 -11.12
CA VAL A 96 5.74 2.36 -11.83
C VAL A 96 4.36 1.96 -12.32
N GLU A 97 4.24 1.80 -13.63
CA GLU A 97 2.97 1.50 -14.30
C GLU A 97 3.20 0.47 -15.40
N MET A 98 2.42 -0.62 -15.44
CA MET A 98 2.61 -1.65 -16.47
C MET A 98 1.82 -1.36 -17.76
N VAL A 99 0.74 -0.57 -17.68
CA VAL A 99 -0.12 -0.25 -18.83
C VAL A 99 0.37 1.02 -19.50
N ALA A 100 1.00 0.88 -20.68
CA ALA A 100 1.62 2.00 -21.39
C ALA A 100 0.70 3.22 -21.58
N PRO A 101 -0.57 3.07 -22.03
CA PRO A 101 -1.47 4.22 -22.12
C PRO A 101 -1.71 4.94 -20.79
N PHE A 102 -1.76 4.22 -19.66
CA PHE A 102 -1.92 4.89 -18.36
C PHE A 102 -0.64 5.57 -17.90
N ALA A 103 0.53 4.99 -18.21
CA ALA A 103 1.81 5.64 -17.96
C ALA A 103 1.90 6.99 -18.72
N GLU A 104 1.43 7.01 -19.97
CA GLU A 104 1.33 8.23 -20.80
C GLU A 104 0.31 9.22 -20.22
N MET A 105 -0.90 8.77 -19.89
CA MET A 105 -1.94 9.61 -19.27
C MET A 105 -1.47 10.21 -17.93
N LEU A 106 -0.80 9.41 -17.09
CA LEU A 106 -0.25 9.85 -15.83
C LEU A 106 0.80 10.94 -16.06
N SER A 107 1.74 10.70 -16.97
CA SER A 107 2.78 11.68 -17.35
C SER A 107 2.16 13.00 -17.86
N ALA A 108 1.15 12.91 -18.75
CA ALA A 108 0.47 14.07 -19.30
C ALA A 108 -0.30 14.86 -18.24
N SER A 109 -1.10 14.18 -17.42
CA SER A 109 -1.86 14.82 -16.33
C SER A 109 -0.96 15.49 -15.30
N PHE A 110 0.21 14.91 -15.02
CA PHE A 110 1.21 15.49 -14.13
C PHE A 110 1.85 16.74 -14.74
N ALA A 111 2.26 16.67 -16.01
CA ALA A 111 2.81 17.83 -16.71
C ALA A 111 1.78 18.98 -16.79
N GLU A 112 0.51 18.67 -17.06
CA GLU A 112 -0.57 19.66 -17.09
C GLU A 112 -0.78 20.31 -15.72
N ARG A 113 -0.98 19.52 -14.65
CA ARG A 113 -1.26 20.03 -13.29
C ARG A 113 -0.16 20.96 -12.77
N TYR A 114 1.09 20.72 -13.14
CA TYR A 114 2.25 21.44 -12.62
C TYR A 114 2.94 22.34 -13.67
N ASP A 115 2.25 22.70 -14.76
CA ASP A 115 2.77 23.52 -15.87
C ASP A 115 4.13 23.06 -16.41
N GLY A 116 4.42 21.76 -16.36
CA GLY A 116 5.72 21.17 -16.72
C GLY A 116 6.90 21.59 -15.82
N LYS A 117 6.66 22.32 -14.72
CA LYS A 117 7.71 22.80 -13.79
C LYS A 117 8.27 21.69 -12.92
N LEU A 118 7.51 20.62 -12.72
CA LEU A 118 7.87 19.48 -11.90
C LEU A 118 8.03 18.24 -12.78
N ARG A 119 9.02 17.41 -12.47
CA ARG A 119 9.31 16.18 -13.20
C ARG A 119 8.75 14.97 -12.45
N LEU A 120 8.04 14.12 -13.19
CA LEU A 120 7.69 12.76 -12.80
C LEU A 120 8.53 11.79 -13.65
N ASP A 121 9.24 10.85 -13.03
CA ASP A 121 9.78 9.70 -13.75
C ASP A 121 8.73 8.60 -13.78
N VAL A 122 8.44 8.04 -14.96
CA VAL A 122 7.49 6.94 -15.12
C VAL A 122 8.22 5.75 -15.72
N ALA A 123 8.31 4.67 -14.94
CA ALA A 123 8.82 3.39 -15.39
C ALA A 123 7.68 2.54 -15.92
N ASN A 124 7.58 2.44 -17.25
CA ASN A 124 6.61 1.55 -17.89
C ASN A 124 7.13 0.11 -17.97
N VAL A 125 6.96 -0.65 -16.89
CA VAL A 125 7.51 -2.01 -16.72
C VAL A 125 6.51 -2.91 -15.98
N PHE A 126 6.65 -4.21 -16.18
CA PHE A 126 5.98 -5.22 -15.35
C PHE A 126 6.94 -5.64 -14.23
N LEU A 127 6.55 -5.48 -12.97
CA LEU A 127 7.39 -5.94 -11.86
C LEU A 127 7.32 -7.46 -11.74
N ASP A 128 8.48 -8.11 -11.75
CA ASP A 128 8.59 -9.58 -11.63
C ASP A 128 9.72 -9.95 -10.64
N VAL A 129 9.98 -11.24 -10.48
CA VAL A 129 11.04 -11.79 -9.63
C VAL A 129 12.36 -11.98 -10.36
N GLU A 130 12.36 -11.82 -11.69
CA GLU A 130 13.50 -11.93 -12.60
C GLU A 130 13.46 -10.79 -13.64
N ASP A 131 14.63 -10.38 -14.12
CA ASP A 131 14.73 -9.37 -15.18
C ASP A 131 14.59 -10.07 -16.54
N ASP A 132 13.64 -9.62 -17.37
CA ASP A 132 13.54 -9.97 -18.79
C ASP A 132 13.51 -8.67 -19.61
N PRO A 133 14.64 -8.30 -20.25
CA PRO A 133 14.71 -7.08 -21.05
C PRO A 133 13.87 -7.18 -22.33
N GLU A 134 13.48 -8.37 -22.77
CA GLU A 134 12.61 -8.55 -23.92
C GLU A 134 11.17 -8.20 -23.53
N PRO A 135 10.53 -7.20 -24.15
CA PRO A 135 9.16 -6.83 -23.80
C PRO A 135 8.21 -8.02 -23.98
N ARG A 136 7.42 -8.33 -22.95
CA ARG A 136 6.43 -9.42 -22.97
C ARG A 136 5.03 -8.84 -22.96
N ASP A 137 4.09 -9.59 -23.52
CA ASP A 137 2.67 -9.26 -23.43
C ASP A 137 2.28 -9.04 -21.96
N VAL A 138 1.69 -7.89 -21.67
CA VAL A 138 1.05 -7.65 -20.38
C VAL A 138 -0.20 -8.51 -20.30
N VAL A 139 -0.26 -9.37 -19.28
CA VAL A 139 -1.48 -10.09 -18.94
C VAL A 139 -2.12 -9.32 -17.81
N LEU A 140 -3.18 -8.58 -18.11
CA LEU A 140 -4.01 -7.93 -17.11
C LEU A 140 -4.89 -8.98 -16.45
N ASP A 141 -4.61 -9.28 -15.19
CA ASP A 141 -5.50 -10.05 -14.33
C ASP A 141 -6.23 -9.02 -13.44
N PHE A 142 -7.49 -8.70 -13.75
CA PHE A 142 -8.26 -7.67 -13.02
C PHE A 142 -9.74 -8.05 -12.98
N PRO A 143 -10.47 -8.02 -11.82
CA PRO A 143 -10.04 -7.97 -10.41
C PRO A 143 -10.37 -9.27 -9.60
N PRO A 144 -9.83 -9.44 -8.38
CA PRO A 144 -10.16 -10.53 -7.44
C PRO A 144 -11.62 -10.54 -6.89
N VAL A 145 -12.56 -9.76 -7.46
CA VAL A 145 -13.97 -9.73 -6.99
C VAL A 145 -14.78 -10.97 -7.43
N VAL A 146 -14.24 -11.85 -8.28
CA VAL A 146 -14.88 -13.14 -8.59
C VAL A 146 -14.15 -14.30 -7.89
N ARG A 147 -14.17 -14.31 -6.55
CA ARG A 147 -14.02 -15.51 -5.70
C ARG A 147 -13.02 -16.57 -6.22
N GLY A 148 -11.73 -16.23 -6.33
CA GLY A 148 -10.69 -17.23 -6.60
C GLY A 148 -10.83 -18.00 -7.90
N ARG A 149 -11.43 -17.41 -8.94
CA ARG A 149 -11.40 -17.93 -10.32
C ARG A 149 -10.48 -17.07 -11.16
N SER A 150 -9.61 -17.69 -11.96
CA SER A 150 -8.88 -16.97 -13.01
C SER A 150 -9.88 -16.24 -13.90
N ILE A 151 -9.66 -14.94 -14.11
CA ILE A 151 -10.50 -14.16 -15.01
C ILE A 151 -10.11 -14.59 -16.41
N SER A 152 -10.94 -15.44 -17.01
CA SER A 152 -10.81 -15.71 -18.42
C SER A 152 -11.03 -14.40 -19.19
N PHE A 153 -10.41 -14.27 -20.35
CA PHE A 153 -10.61 -13.16 -21.28
C PHE A 153 -12.09 -12.80 -21.52
N GLN A 154 -13.01 -13.76 -21.41
CA GLN A 154 -14.46 -13.54 -21.53
C GLN A 154 -15.04 -12.67 -20.40
N THR A 155 -14.47 -12.69 -19.20
CA THR A 155 -14.93 -11.88 -18.05
C THR A 155 -14.43 -10.44 -18.12
N LEU A 156 -13.20 -10.20 -18.61
CA LEU A 156 -12.78 -8.85 -19.02
C LEU A 156 -13.67 -8.30 -20.14
N LEU A 157 -14.07 -9.17 -21.08
CA LEU A 157 -15.00 -8.81 -22.14
C LEU A 157 -16.41 -8.48 -21.60
N SER A 158 -16.88 -9.19 -20.57
CA SER A 158 -18.16 -8.85 -19.92
C SER A 158 -18.06 -7.55 -19.16
N CYS A 159 -16.93 -7.22 -18.50
CA CYS A 159 -16.71 -5.88 -17.94
C CYS A 159 -16.77 -4.80 -19.04
N CYS A 160 -16.15 -5.02 -20.20
CA CYS A 160 -16.28 -4.13 -21.34
C CYS A 160 -17.75 -3.95 -21.77
N GLN A 161 -18.52 -5.03 -21.87
CA GLN A 161 -19.91 -5.00 -22.34
C GLN A 161 -20.89 -4.44 -21.29
N GLU A 162 -20.70 -4.75 -20.01
CA GLU A 162 -21.51 -4.29 -18.90
C GLU A 162 -21.21 -2.83 -18.57
N ASN A 163 -19.94 -2.43 -18.55
CA ASN A 163 -19.57 -1.03 -18.37
C ASN A 163 -19.97 -0.17 -19.57
N ALA A 164 -19.89 -0.69 -20.81
CA ALA A 164 -20.42 0.02 -21.99
C ALA A 164 -21.96 0.21 -21.93
N ARG A 165 -22.67 -0.47 -21.03
CA ARG A 165 -24.11 -0.30 -20.79
C ARG A 165 -24.42 0.54 -19.55
N HIS A 166 -23.45 0.75 -18.67
CA HIS A 166 -23.66 1.54 -17.46
C HIS A 166 -23.73 3.04 -17.83
N PRO A 167 -24.81 3.76 -17.49
CA PRO A 167 -25.03 5.14 -17.96
C PRO A 167 -23.86 6.10 -17.68
N HIS A 168 -23.21 5.96 -16.51
CA HIS A 168 -22.05 6.78 -16.15
C HIS A 168 -20.88 6.61 -17.14
N PHE A 169 -20.56 5.37 -17.51
CA PHE A 169 -19.47 5.10 -18.45
C PHE A 169 -19.83 5.48 -19.88
N MET A 170 -21.10 5.33 -20.27
CA MET A 170 -21.57 5.82 -21.58
C MET A 170 -21.41 7.34 -21.71
N GLN A 171 -21.75 8.10 -20.65
CA GLN A 171 -21.55 9.54 -20.62
C GLN A 171 -20.07 9.91 -20.75
N LEU A 172 -19.19 9.27 -19.96
CA LEU A 172 -17.74 9.50 -20.04
C LEU A 172 -17.19 9.23 -21.45
N HIS A 173 -17.60 8.13 -22.09
CA HIS A 173 -17.19 7.84 -23.46
C HIS A 173 -17.70 8.90 -24.46
N ALA A 174 -18.94 9.38 -24.30
CA ALA A 174 -19.51 10.43 -25.14
C ALA A 174 -18.78 11.77 -24.98
N GLU A 175 -18.21 12.03 -23.79
CA GLU A 175 -17.34 13.17 -23.50
C GLU A 175 -15.89 12.96 -23.99
N GLY A 176 -15.59 11.83 -24.63
CA GLY A 176 -14.24 11.50 -25.11
C GLY A 176 -13.27 11.07 -24.01
N VAL A 177 -13.76 10.80 -22.80
CA VAL A 177 -12.93 10.41 -21.67
C VAL A 177 -12.55 8.94 -21.79
N GLN A 178 -11.24 8.66 -21.77
CA GLN A 178 -10.72 7.31 -21.69
C GLN A 178 -10.77 6.79 -20.24
N THR A 179 -11.40 5.64 -20.04
CA THR A 179 -11.45 4.89 -18.77
C THR A 179 -10.60 3.63 -18.89
N PHE A 180 -10.29 2.96 -17.78
CA PHE A 180 -9.56 1.68 -17.86
C PHE A 180 -10.27 0.68 -18.76
N CYS A 181 -11.60 0.61 -18.65
CA CYS A 181 -12.40 -0.25 -19.51
C CYS A 181 -12.29 0.17 -20.97
N SER A 182 -12.35 1.47 -21.29
CA SER A 182 -12.19 1.93 -22.67
C SER A 182 -10.81 1.56 -23.23
N VAL A 183 -9.76 1.70 -22.42
CA VAL A 183 -8.38 1.39 -22.78
C VAL A 183 -8.20 -0.13 -22.96
N ALA A 184 -8.78 -0.94 -22.08
CA ALA A 184 -8.82 -2.40 -22.19
C ALA A 184 -9.69 -2.91 -23.35
N CYS A 185 -10.77 -2.20 -23.72
CA CYS A 185 -11.57 -2.57 -24.89
C CYS A 185 -10.86 -2.13 -26.19
N ALA A 186 -10.24 -0.95 -26.23
CA ALA A 186 -9.42 -0.49 -27.36
C ALA A 186 -8.21 -1.41 -27.61
N TRP A 187 -7.66 -2.01 -26.55
CA TRP A 187 -6.62 -3.06 -26.64
C TRP A 187 -7.04 -4.23 -27.55
N LYS A 188 -8.31 -4.63 -27.57
CA LYS A 188 -8.82 -5.68 -28.46
C LYS A 188 -8.96 -5.24 -29.92
N HIS A 189 -9.15 -3.94 -30.15
CA HIS A 189 -9.53 -3.39 -31.44
C HIS A 189 -8.39 -2.72 -32.19
N ARG A 190 -7.14 -2.84 -31.73
CA ARG A 190 -6.00 -2.41 -32.56
C ARG A 190 -6.02 -3.24 -33.84
N GLU A 191 -6.19 -2.57 -34.97
CA GLU A 191 -6.33 -3.19 -36.30
C GLU A 191 -5.12 -4.06 -36.67
N ASP A 192 -3.97 -3.82 -36.05
CA ASP A 192 -2.72 -4.56 -36.22
C ASP A 192 -2.58 -5.80 -35.32
N GLY A 193 -3.53 -6.06 -34.42
CA GLY A 193 -3.47 -7.16 -33.45
C GLY A 193 -2.36 -7.03 -32.40
N SER A 194 -1.73 -5.86 -32.28
CA SER A 194 -0.62 -5.63 -31.34
C SER A 194 -1.10 -5.61 -29.88
N LYS A 195 -0.40 -6.33 -29.00
CA LYS A 195 -0.60 -6.31 -27.55
C LYS A 195 0.35 -5.31 -26.90
N TRP A 196 0.00 -4.78 -25.72
CA TRP A 196 0.96 -4.02 -24.92
C TRP A 196 2.07 -4.94 -24.47
N ARG A 197 3.30 -4.57 -24.81
CA ARG A 197 4.49 -5.29 -24.42
C ARG A 197 5.38 -4.37 -23.60
N VAL A 198 5.72 -4.79 -22.40
CA VAL A 198 6.64 -4.06 -21.52
C VAL A 198 7.73 -5.00 -21.01
N PRO A 199 8.93 -4.50 -20.72
CA PRO A 199 9.97 -5.29 -20.06
C PRO A 199 9.50 -5.79 -18.69
N ARG A 200 10.00 -6.95 -18.29
CA ARG A 200 9.83 -7.43 -16.91
C ARG A 200 11.08 -7.09 -16.13
N VAL A 201 10.90 -6.50 -14.96
CA VAL A 201 12.03 -5.99 -14.17
C VAL A 201 11.81 -6.32 -12.71
N ARG A 202 12.86 -6.77 -12.04
CA ARG A 202 12.87 -6.88 -10.58
C ARG A 202 12.82 -5.49 -9.96
N TRP A 203 12.10 -5.34 -8.86
CA TRP A 203 12.13 -4.09 -8.11
C TRP A 203 13.57 -3.69 -7.73
N ASP A 204 14.40 -4.63 -7.28
CA ASP A 204 15.80 -4.35 -6.92
C ASP A 204 16.61 -3.77 -8.10
N SER A 205 16.39 -4.30 -9.32
CA SER A 205 17.04 -3.80 -10.54
C SER A 205 16.51 -2.43 -10.95
N LEU A 206 15.21 -2.19 -10.81
CA LEU A 206 14.60 -0.90 -11.07
C LEU A 206 15.08 0.16 -10.07
N TRP A 207 15.10 -0.16 -8.78
CA TRP A 207 15.61 0.68 -7.70
C TRP A 207 17.10 1.04 -7.92
N GLN A 208 17.92 0.07 -8.32
CA GLN A 208 19.32 0.33 -8.67
C GLN A 208 19.45 1.27 -9.87
N SER A 209 18.74 0.99 -10.95
CA SER A 209 18.93 1.70 -12.23
C SER A 209 18.29 3.08 -12.25
N ARG A 210 17.11 3.25 -11.63
CA ARG A 210 16.36 4.52 -11.61
C ARG A 210 16.71 5.40 -10.42
N LEU A 211 16.98 4.79 -9.27
CA LEU A 211 17.15 5.53 -8.01
C LEU A 211 18.57 5.43 -7.44
N GLY A 212 19.48 4.68 -8.07
CA GLY A 212 20.86 4.55 -7.61
C GLY A 212 21.00 3.93 -6.23
N ARG A 213 20.07 3.04 -5.85
CA ARG A 213 19.92 2.50 -4.49
C ARG A 213 19.71 3.54 -3.38
N ARG A 214 19.23 4.75 -3.70
CA ARG A 214 18.90 5.75 -2.67
C ARG A 214 17.77 5.24 -1.76
N LYS A 215 17.81 5.62 -0.49
CA LYS A 215 16.71 5.36 0.45
C LYS A 215 15.47 6.15 -0.01
N VAL A 216 14.33 5.48 -0.07
CA VAL A 216 13.02 6.03 -0.41
C VAL A 216 12.35 6.55 0.86
N ASP A 217 11.84 7.78 0.87
CA ASP A 217 11.12 8.29 2.04
C ASP A 217 9.76 7.60 2.17
N PHE A 218 9.02 7.51 1.07
CA PHE A 218 7.71 6.87 1.03
C PHE A 218 7.59 5.97 -0.20
N ILE A 219 7.11 4.74 -0.04
CA ILE A 219 6.74 3.87 -1.16
C ILE A 219 5.31 3.34 -1.01
N LYS A 220 4.45 3.57 -1.99
CA LYS A 220 3.16 2.89 -2.11
C LYS A 220 3.33 1.67 -3.02
N VAL A 221 2.77 0.55 -2.59
CA VAL A 221 2.74 -0.69 -3.35
C VAL A 221 1.27 -1.11 -3.54
N ASP A 222 0.77 -0.86 -4.73
CA ASP A 222 -0.57 -1.18 -5.21
C ASP A 222 -0.43 -2.04 -6.46
N PHE A 223 0.13 -3.23 -6.26
CA PHE A 223 0.08 -4.28 -7.26
C PHE A 223 -0.20 -5.59 -6.54
N ASP A 224 -1.23 -6.30 -6.98
CA ASP A 224 -1.62 -7.57 -6.41
C ASP A 224 -1.21 -8.71 -7.36
N PRO A 225 0.01 -9.27 -7.22
CA PRO A 225 0.43 -10.41 -8.03
C PRO A 225 -0.16 -11.74 -7.49
N GLY A 226 -0.99 -11.67 -6.45
CA GLY A 226 -1.45 -12.77 -5.62
C GLY A 226 -0.44 -13.18 -4.56
N HIS A 227 -0.94 -13.70 -3.43
CA HIS A 227 -0.13 -13.97 -2.24
C HIS A 227 1.13 -14.82 -2.51
N ALA A 228 0.98 -15.93 -3.24
CA ALA A 228 2.11 -16.83 -3.55
C ALA A 228 3.18 -16.14 -4.41
N HIS A 229 2.79 -15.25 -5.30
CA HIS A 229 3.72 -14.47 -6.10
C HIS A 229 4.38 -13.38 -5.24
N TRP A 230 3.61 -12.69 -4.39
CA TRP A 230 4.15 -11.72 -3.46
C TRP A 230 5.24 -12.31 -2.55
N GLN A 231 5.06 -13.54 -2.04
CA GLN A 231 6.13 -14.22 -1.29
C GLN A 231 7.43 -14.39 -2.09
N ARG A 232 7.32 -14.65 -3.40
CA ARG A 232 8.50 -14.74 -4.28
C ARG A 232 9.13 -13.37 -4.51
N HIS A 233 8.33 -12.31 -4.65
CA HIS A 233 8.84 -10.93 -4.70
C HIS A 233 9.64 -10.59 -3.44
N LEU A 234 9.10 -10.82 -2.25
CA LEU A 234 9.80 -10.54 -0.99
C LEU A 234 11.15 -11.26 -0.88
N ARG A 235 11.25 -12.49 -1.39
CA ARG A 235 12.46 -13.32 -1.30
C ARG A 235 13.47 -13.09 -2.43
N ARG A 236 13.05 -12.56 -3.58
CA ARG A 236 13.88 -12.46 -4.79
C ARG A 236 13.82 -11.10 -5.47
N GLY A 237 12.61 -10.61 -5.79
CA GLY A 237 12.43 -9.38 -6.57
C GLY A 237 12.71 -8.09 -5.78
N TRP A 238 12.50 -8.13 -4.47
CA TRP A 238 12.60 -7.00 -3.53
C TRP A 238 13.62 -7.25 -2.41
N ARG A 239 14.40 -8.33 -2.52
CA ARG A 239 15.22 -8.82 -1.43
C ARG A 239 16.23 -7.77 -1.01
N ASP A 240 16.98 -7.22 -1.96
CA ASP A 240 18.01 -6.24 -1.67
C ASP A 240 17.42 -4.96 -1.09
N PHE A 241 16.25 -4.54 -1.57
CA PHE A 241 15.53 -3.37 -1.06
C PHE A 241 15.15 -3.53 0.42
N PHE A 242 14.58 -4.69 0.77
CA PHE A 242 14.23 -5.00 2.16
C PHE A 242 15.46 -5.21 3.05
N ASP A 243 16.45 -5.98 2.58
CA ASP A 243 17.68 -6.28 3.33
C ASP A 243 18.51 -5.00 3.57
N SER A 244 18.49 -4.04 2.63
CA SER A 244 19.15 -2.74 2.77
C SER A 244 18.34 -1.74 3.62
N ARG A 245 17.12 -2.11 4.02
CA ARG A 245 16.15 -1.23 4.69
C ARG A 245 15.94 0.09 3.93
N ALA A 246 15.65 -0.04 2.65
CA ALA A 246 15.71 1.04 1.69
C ALA A 246 14.50 1.99 1.70
N PHE A 247 13.55 1.88 2.64
CA PHE A 247 12.45 2.81 2.77
C PHE A 247 12.19 3.25 4.22
N SER A 248 11.48 4.37 4.39
CA SER A 248 11.07 4.88 5.71
C SER A 248 9.61 4.58 6.02
N VAL A 249 8.73 4.81 5.04
CA VAL A 249 7.30 4.51 5.09
C VAL A 249 6.93 3.69 3.87
N MET A 250 6.14 2.64 4.05
CA MET A 250 5.53 1.89 2.97
C MET A 250 4.05 1.70 3.22
N THR A 251 3.21 1.94 2.21
CA THR A 251 1.84 1.42 2.18
C THR A 251 1.76 0.24 1.23
N LEU A 252 1.07 -0.82 1.64
CA LEU A 252 0.85 -2.02 0.85
C LEU A 252 -0.65 -2.31 0.79
N GLU A 253 -1.21 -2.25 -0.41
CA GLU A 253 -2.61 -2.61 -0.67
C GLU A 253 -2.76 -4.13 -0.67
N LEU A 254 -3.80 -4.63 0.00
CA LEU A 254 -4.03 -6.06 0.20
C LEU A 254 -5.41 -6.46 -0.32
N ASP A 255 -5.56 -6.65 -1.63
CA ASP A 255 -6.87 -6.92 -2.23
C ASP A 255 -7.32 -8.39 -2.13
N GLU A 256 -6.38 -9.32 -1.92
CA GLU A 256 -6.70 -10.74 -1.74
C GLU A 256 -6.82 -11.18 -0.28
N ARG A 257 -7.84 -12.00 -0.01
CA ARG A 257 -8.01 -12.71 1.27
C ARG A 257 -6.77 -13.50 1.69
N ALA A 258 -6.05 -14.09 0.73
CA ALA A 258 -4.87 -14.89 1.00
C ALA A 258 -3.76 -14.09 1.74
N TYR A 259 -3.68 -12.77 1.56
CA TYR A 259 -2.75 -11.95 2.33
C TYR A 259 -3.04 -11.98 3.83
N TYR A 260 -4.31 -11.98 4.22
CA TYR A 260 -4.73 -12.00 5.62
C TYR A 260 -4.48 -13.37 6.25
N GLU A 261 -4.72 -14.44 5.50
CA GLU A 261 -4.47 -15.82 5.94
C GLU A 261 -2.98 -16.06 6.27
N HIS A 262 -2.08 -15.35 5.57
CA HIS A 262 -0.64 -15.44 5.74
C HIS A 262 -0.01 -14.17 6.37
N LEU A 263 -0.83 -13.28 6.95
CA LEU A 263 -0.36 -12.01 7.50
C LEU A 263 0.74 -12.21 8.55
N ARG A 264 0.64 -13.27 9.35
CA ARG A 264 1.66 -13.60 10.36
C ARG A 264 3.06 -13.76 9.76
N GLU A 265 3.19 -14.45 8.64
CA GLU A 265 4.48 -14.68 7.97
C GLU A 265 5.06 -13.34 7.47
N PHE A 266 4.20 -12.46 6.94
CA PHE A 266 4.59 -11.11 6.53
C PHE A 266 5.06 -10.26 7.71
N LEU A 267 4.33 -10.29 8.84
CA LEU A 267 4.70 -9.57 10.06
C LEU A 267 6.02 -10.08 10.65
N GLU A 268 6.25 -11.40 10.64
CA GLU A 268 7.53 -12.00 11.02
C GLU A 268 8.67 -11.53 10.11
N PHE A 269 8.46 -11.50 8.79
CA PHE A 269 9.43 -11.00 7.82
C PHE A 269 9.80 -9.53 8.05
N MET A 270 8.81 -8.66 8.28
CA MET A 270 9.00 -7.23 8.51
C MET A 270 9.72 -6.95 9.84
N ARG A 271 9.30 -7.63 10.90
CA ARG A 271 9.93 -7.52 12.22
C ARG A 271 11.38 -7.95 12.22
N ALA A 272 11.73 -9.00 11.48
CA ALA A 272 13.12 -9.45 11.32
C ALA A 272 14.03 -8.39 10.64
N ARG A 273 13.44 -7.34 10.06
CA ARG A 273 14.13 -6.21 9.40
C ARG A 273 13.91 -4.89 10.12
N ASP A 274 13.46 -4.93 11.38
CA ASP A 274 13.15 -3.78 12.21
C ASP A 274 12.12 -2.82 11.58
N TYR A 275 11.07 -3.38 11.00
CA TYR A 275 9.89 -2.62 10.60
C TYR A 275 8.74 -2.86 11.58
N TYR A 276 7.98 -1.80 11.86
CA TYR A 276 6.67 -1.89 12.49
C TYR A 276 5.59 -1.91 11.42
N VAL A 277 4.59 -2.76 11.59
CA VAL A 277 3.46 -2.87 10.68
C VAL A 277 2.19 -2.49 11.42
N PHE A 278 1.36 -1.70 10.75
CA PHE A 278 0.05 -1.26 11.20
C PHE A 278 -0.99 -1.58 10.13
N LEU A 279 -2.23 -1.76 10.55
CA LEU A 279 -3.39 -1.70 9.68
C LEU A 279 -3.78 -0.24 9.50
N LYS A 280 -3.88 0.24 8.26
CA LYS A 280 -4.37 1.58 7.95
C LYS A 280 -5.90 1.55 8.04
N TRP A 281 -6.46 2.20 9.06
CA TRP A 281 -7.87 2.12 9.41
C TRP A 281 -8.59 3.44 9.08
N PRO A 282 -9.66 3.43 8.30
CA PRO A 282 -10.48 4.62 8.05
C PRO A 282 -11.47 4.85 9.19
N CYS A 283 -11.67 6.12 9.51
CA CYS A 283 -12.35 6.50 10.74
C CYS A 283 -13.82 6.84 10.55
N THR A 284 -14.22 7.26 9.34
CA THR A 284 -15.58 7.70 9.01
C THR A 284 -16.13 6.99 7.80
N ARG A 285 -17.43 6.68 7.83
CA ARG A 285 -18.13 6.10 6.68
C ARG A 285 -18.07 7.00 5.50
N ARG A 286 -17.67 6.43 4.35
CA ARG A 286 -17.83 7.06 3.06
C ARG A 286 -19.26 7.52 3.00
N ARG A 287 -19.43 8.82 3.12
CA ARG A 287 -20.62 9.49 2.69
C ARG A 287 -20.25 10.03 1.31
N PHE A 288 -21.10 9.74 0.33
CA PHE A 288 -20.91 10.27 -1.02
C PHE A 288 -21.17 11.80 -1.09
N ASP A 289 -21.23 12.48 0.05
CA ASP A 289 -21.46 13.92 0.20
C ASP A 289 -20.15 14.74 0.14
N GLY A 290 -19.00 14.10 0.04
CA GLY A 290 -17.70 14.76 -0.16
C GLY A 290 -16.89 14.97 1.11
N ASP A 291 -17.30 14.40 2.25
CA ASP A 291 -16.50 14.47 3.48
C ASP A 291 -15.22 13.61 3.37
N PHE A 292 -14.07 14.23 3.64
CA PHE A 292 -12.74 13.62 3.65
C PHE A 292 -12.63 12.54 4.73
N GLN A 293 -12.27 11.30 4.37
CA GLN A 293 -11.99 10.26 5.36
C GLN A 293 -10.63 10.45 6.04
N THR A 294 -10.64 10.55 7.37
CA THR A 294 -9.42 10.48 8.17
C THR A 294 -8.98 9.04 8.40
N THR A 295 -7.69 8.84 8.67
CA THR A 295 -7.11 7.51 8.95
C THR A 295 -6.39 7.45 10.30
N ALA A 296 -6.49 6.30 10.95
CA ALA A 296 -5.74 5.89 12.13
C ALA A 296 -4.97 4.60 11.86
N TYR A 297 -4.03 4.23 12.74
CA TYR A 297 -3.12 3.11 12.50
C TYR A 297 -3.17 2.12 13.65
N VAL A 298 -3.62 0.90 13.36
CA VAL A 298 -3.73 -0.15 14.37
C VAL A 298 -2.48 -1.03 14.35
N PRO A 299 -1.70 -1.09 15.43
CA PRO A 299 -0.45 -1.86 15.43
C PRO A 299 -0.70 -3.36 15.26
N LEU A 300 0.06 -3.99 14.36
CA LEU A 300 0.00 -5.43 14.07
C LEU A 300 1.23 -6.21 14.57
N THR A 301 2.19 -5.54 15.21
CA THR A 301 3.54 -6.10 15.46
C THR A 301 3.83 -6.52 16.90
N ASP A 302 2.82 -6.52 17.79
CA ASP A 302 2.94 -6.84 19.22
C ASP A 302 2.12 -8.07 19.63
N PRO A 303 2.25 -8.65 20.85
CA PRO A 303 1.29 -9.64 21.37
C PRO A 303 -0.13 -9.07 21.52
N LEU A 304 -0.32 -7.77 21.22
CA LEU A 304 -1.60 -7.11 20.98
C LEU A 304 -2.28 -7.52 19.66
N MET A 305 -1.72 -8.49 18.93
CA MET A 305 -2.38 -9.24 17.85
C MET A 305 -3.66 -10.00 18.28
N GLU A 306 -4.17 -9.82 19.51
CA GLU A 306 -5.42 -10.41 19.95
C GLU A 306 -6.63 -9.69 19.33
N PRO A 307 -7.53 -10.48 18.74
CA PRO A 307 -7.56 -10.74 17.32
C PRO A 307 -8.03 -9.51 16.52
N LEU A 308 -7.50 -9.38 15.30
CA LEU A 308 -8.14 -8.58 14.25
C LEU A 308 -9.65 -8.84 14.24
N PRO A 309 -10.50 -7.85 13.92
CA PRO A 309 -11.92 -8.08 13.76
C PRO A 309 -12.15 -9.27 12.83
N ALA A 310 -13.11 -10.15 13.14
CA ALA A 310 -13.31 -11.38 12.40
C ALA A 310 -13.52 -11.16 10.89
N SER A 311 -14.11 -10.03 10.49
CA SER A 311 -14.25 -9.62 9.08
C SER A 311 -12.90 -9.36 8.40
N ILE A 312 -11.99 -8.67 9.09
CA ILE A 312 -10.63 -8.39 8.61
C ILE A 312 -9.81 -9.67 8.56
N ALA A 313 -9.85 -10.47 9.63
CA ALA A 313 -9.15 -11.75 9.67
C ALA A 313 -9.63 -12.72 8.58
N ALA A 314 -10.91 -12.64 8.20
CA ALA A 314 -11.49 -13.41 7.10
C ALA A 314 -11.26 -12.79 5.70
N GLY A 315 -10.54 -11.66 5.60
CA GLY A 315 -10.30 -10.94 4.35
C GLY A 315 -11.57 -10.40 3.68
N LEU A 316 -12.66 -10.21 4.43
CA LEU A 316 -13.94 -9.71 3.90
C LEU A 316 -13.94 -8.19 3.73
N SER A 317 -12.91 -7.51 4.22
CA SER A 317 -12.83 -6.06 4.28
C SER A 317 -11.38 -5.63 4.27
N PRO A 318 -10.72 -5.79 3.10
CA PRO A 318 -9.31 -5.52 3.00
C PRO A 318 -8.99 -4.07 3.38
N GLN A 319 -7.91 -3.88 4.14
CA GLN A 319 -7.29 -2.60 4.45
C GLN A 319 -5.83 -2.63 4.04
N ASP A 320 -5.27 -1.48 3.70
CA ASP A 320 -3.83 -1.38 3.48
C ASP A 320 -3.06 -1.65 4.78
N LEU A 321 -1.83 -2.12 4.60
CA LEU A 321 -0.82 -2.09 5.65
C LEU A 321 0.00 -0.81 5.54
N LEU A 322 0.33 -0.24 6.70
CA LEU A 322 1.36 0.78 6.85
C LEU A 322 2.58 0.15 7.51
N VAL A 323 3.75 0.26 6.88
CA VAL A 323 5.02 -0.26 7.38
C VAL A 323 5.97 0.91 7.64
N LEU A 324 6.51 1.00 8.86
CA LEU A 324 7.38 2.09 9.32
C LEU A 324 8.76 1.58 9.73
N ASP A 325 9.82 2.26 9.28
CA ASP A 325 11.20 1.99 9.71
C ASP A 325 11.38 2.35 11.19
N ARG A 326 11.65 1.35 12.03
CA ARG A 326 11.80 1.52 13.48
C ARG A 326 12.92 2.48 13.89
N ARG A 327 13.91 2.72 13.03
CA ARG A 327 15.02 3.67 13.31
C ARG A 327 14.62 5.14 13.15
N GLN A 328 13.40 5.42 12.71
CA GLN A 328 12.87 6.77 12.57
C GLN A 328 11.73 6.95 13.59
N PRO A 329 12.06 7.10 14.88
CA PRO A 329 11.06 7.09 15.95
C PRO A 329 10.03 8.22 15.83
N GLU A 330 10.37 9.32 15.15
CA GLU A 330 9.46 10.41 14.86
C GLU A 330 8.24 9.98 14.01
N LEU A 331 8.36 8.93 13.20
CA LEU A 331 7.25 8.41 12.39
C LEU A 331 6.15 7.78 13.24
N PHE A 332 6.44 7.33 14.45
CA PHE A 332 5.41 6.77 15.34
C PHE A 332 4.43 7.83 15.85
N ARG A 333 4.74 9.12 15.68
CA ARG A 333 3.77 10.21 15.89
C ARG A 333 2.55 10.10 14.97
N LEU A 334 2.63 9.35 13.87
CA LEU A 334 1.48 9.01 13.03
C LEU A 334 0.36 8.36 13.86
N VAL A 335 0.69 7.49 14.82
CA VAL A 335 -0.32 6.83 15.67
C VAL A 335 -1.08 7.86 16.50
N ALA A 336 -0.38 8.81 17.13
CA ALA A 336 -0.98 9.88 17.91
C ALA A 336 -1.83 10.83 17.02
N LEU A 337 -1.34 11.19 15.84
CA LEU A 337 -2.07 12.05 14.89
C LEU A 337 -3.35 11.36 14.38
N GLY A 338 -3.26 10.10 13.98
CA GLY A 338 -4.41 9.31 13.57
C GLY A 338 -5.42 9.12 14.69
N ASN A 339 -4.96 8.82 15.91
CA ASN A 339 -5.83 8.74 17.09
C ASN A 339 -6.59 10.04 17.35
N ALA A 340 -5.91 11.18 17.30
CA ALA A 340 -6.53 12.49 17.48
C ALA A 340 -7.55 12.79 16.37
N ALA A 341 -7.22 12.51 15.11
CA ALA A 341 -8.10 12.73 13.97
C ALA A 341 -9.36 11.84 14.00
N CYS A 342 -9.27 10.68 14.64
CA CYS A 342 -10.31 9.66 14.61
C CYS A 342 -11.07 9.50 15.92
N GLY A 343 -10.66 10.20 16.98
CA GLY A 343 -11.20 9.99 18.32
C GLY A 343 -10.95 8.57 18.85
N THR A 344 -9.87 7.92 18.41
CA THR A 344 -9.46 6.58 18.86
C THR A 344 -8.29 6.67 19.83
N ASN A 345 -7.92 5.55 20.46
CA ASN A 345 -6.78 5.50 21.36
C ASN A 345 -5.97 4.21 21.17
N PHE A 346 -5.58 3.94 19.91
CA PHE A 346 -4.69 2.82 19.61
C PHE A 346 -3.36 3.00 20.34
N PRO A 347 -2.77 1.91 20.84
CA PRO A 347 -1.56 2.01 21.64
C PRO A 347 -0.41 2.54 20.78
N GLU A 348 0.18 3.65 21.24
CA GLU A 348 1.44 4.12 20.71
C GLU A 348 2.54 3.14 21.13
N PRO A 349 3.43 2.72 20.20
CA PRO A 349 4.54 1.84 20.55
C PRO A 349 5.41 2.52 21.62
N ARG A 350 5.32 2.01 22.85
CA ARG A 350 6.01 2.56 24.02
C ARG A 350 7.50 2.23 23.94
N ASN A 351 8.26 3.12 23.31
CA ASN A 351 9.71 2.97 23.10
C ASN A 351 10.03 1.78 22.16
N PRO A 352 10.89 1.94 21.15
CA PRO A 352 11.40 0.77 20.44
C PRO A 352 12.09 -0.11 21.49
N TRP A 353 11.60 -1.34 21.68
CA TRP A 353 12.15 -2.35 22.61
C TRP A 353 13.68 -2.29 22.72
N PRO A 354 14.30 -2.63 23.87
CA PRO A 354 15.76 -2.72 23.94
C PRO A 354 16.27 -3.57 22.77
N VAL A 355 17.29 -3.05 22.09
CA VAL A 355 18.04 -3.78 21.07
C VAL A 355 18.57 -5.03 21.78
N TRP A 356 18.04 -6.20 21.43
CA TRP A 356 18.41 -7.48 22.06
C TRP A 356 19.83 -7.90 21.68
#